data_AF-A0A5N5IT23-F1
#
_entry.id   AF-A0A5N5IT23-F1
#
_cell.length_a   1.000
_cell.length_b   1.000
_cell.length_c   1.000
_cell.angle_alpha   90.00
_cell.angle_beta   90.00
_cell.angle_gamma   90.00
#
_symmetry.space_group_name_H-M   'P 1'
#
loop_
_entity.id
_entity.type
_entity.pdbx_description
1 polymer ?
#
loop_
_entity_poly.entity_id
_entity_poly.type
_entity_poly.pdbx_seq_one_letter_code
_entity_poly.pdbx_strand_id
1 'polypeptide(L)'
;MDNFEKHIRQNAGQFDEHRADRAKMWAKIAAELNKEEPKVIPLWRRPMVRIAASVLLLVGLTSFVWLMGLGQGADHNPYASEELMEIDMYYQDLVSYQVQLVKNNPSLSEENKAEFLSFMDELDAEYDVLKKEMQKNLDNEQVLEAIVGNYKKRIELIENLLRQLNDSKKPDDDYGYTL
;
A
#
# COMPACT_ATOMS: atom_id res chain seq x y z
N MET A 1 -14.46 -26.03 -103.99
CA MET A 1 -13.97 -26.45 -102.66
C MET A 1 -12.48 -26.69 -102.78
N ASP A 2 -11.70 -26.14 -101.85
CA ASP A 2 -10.25 -26.24 -101.83
C ASP A 2 -9.81 -27.67 -101.44
N ASN A 3 -8.68 -28.14 -101.98
CA ASN A 3 -8.18 -29.49 -101.79
C ASN A 3 -7.89 -29.80 -100.31
N PHE A 4 -7.46 -28.79 -99.55
CA PHE A 4 -7.20 -28.90 -98.12
C PHE A 4 -8.47 -29.21 -97.33
N GLU A 5 -9.57 -28.52 -97.65
CA GLU A 5 -10.85 -28.72 -96.96
C GLU A 5 -11.37 -30.14 -97.18
N LYS A 6 -11.19 -30.68 -98.39
CA LYS A 6 -11.56 -32.06 -98.73
C LYS A 6 -10.74 -33.07 -97.93
N HIS A 7 -9.44 -32.82 -97.76
CA HIS A 7 -8.54 -33.67 -96.97
C HIS A 7 -8.89 -33.69 -95.48
N ILE A 8 -9.14 -32.52 -94.88
CA ILE A 8 -9.52 -32.42 -93.47
C ILE A 8 -10.87 -33.12 -93.23
N ARG A 9 -11.86 -32.93 -94.11
CA ARG A 9 -13.17 -33.59 -93.96
C ARG A 9 -13.10 -35.11 -94.12
N GLN A 10 -12.29 -35.62 -95.05
CA GLN A 10 -12.12 -37.07 -95.24
C GLN A 10 -11.39 -37.75 -94.08
N ASN A 11 -10.53 -37.02 -93.37
CA ASN A 11 -9.75 -37.55 -92.25
C ASN A 11 -10.25 -37.09 -90.87
N ALA A 12 -11.36 -36.32 -90.82
CA ALA A 12 -11.92 -35.77 -89.57
C ALA A 12 -12.14 -36.84 -88.49
N GLY A 13 -12.58 -38.04 -88.89
CA GLY A 13 -12.79 -39.16 -87.97
C GLY A 13 -11.51 -39.70 -87.31
N GLN A 14 -10.33 -39.48 -87.90
CA GLN A 14 -9.04 -39.88 -87.30
C GLN A 14 -8.60 -38.93 -86.17
N PHE A 15 -9.17 -37.72 -86.10
CA PHE A 15 -8.82 -36.74 -85.07
C PHE A 15 -9.61 -36.91 -83.76
N ASP A 16 -10.66 -37.74 -83.74
CA ASP A 16 -11.54 -37.95 -82.57
C ASP A 16 -11.19 -39.23 -81.78
N GLU A 17 -10.07 -39.90 -82.09
CA GLU A 17 -9.70 -41.20 -81.51
C GLU A 17 -9.33 -41.12 -80.01
N HIS A 18 -8.79 -39.99 -79.55
CA HIS A 18 -8.30 -39.83 -78.19
C HIS A 18 -8.93 -38.61 -77.51
N ARG A 19 -9.98 -38.82 -76.72
CA ARG A 19 -10.54 -37.79 -75.83
C ARG A 19 -9.92 -37.88 -74.45
N ALA A 20 -9.44 -36.75 -73.95
CA ALA A 20 -8.87 -36.67 -72.60
C ALA A 20 -9.94 -37.05 -71.56
N ASP A 21 -9.61 -38.03 -70.71
CA ASP A 21 -10.47 -38.43 -69.59
C ASP A 21 -10.44 -37.36 -68.50
N ARG A 22 -11.42 -36.45 -68.58
CA ARG A 22 -11.58 -35.34 -67.65
C ARG A 22 -11.80 -35.81 -66.21
N ALA A 23 -12.46 -36.96 -66.01
CA ALA A 23 -12.69 -37.50 -64.67
C ALA A 23 -11.37 -37.95 -64.04
N LYS A 24 -10.52 -38.65 -64.79
CA LYS A 24 -9.19 -39.07 -64.32
C LYS A 24 -8.26 -37.89 -64.02
N MET A 25 -8.30 -36.84 -64.84
CA MET A 25 -7.51 -35.62 -64.59
C MET A 25 -7.99 -34.90 -63.32
N TRP A 26 -9.31 -34.72 -63.17
CA TRP A 26 -9.88 -34.11 -61.96
C TRP A 26 -9.63 -34.92 -60.70
N ALA A 27 -9.66 -36.25 -60.78
CA ALA A 27 -9.33 -37.12 -59.65
C ALA A 27 -7.89 -36.92 -59.15
N LYS A 28 -6.92 -36.72 -60.06
CA LYS A 28 -5.54 -36.41 -59.69
C LYS A 28 -5.39 -35.03 -59.05
N ILE A 29 -6.03 -34.01 -59.62
CA ILE A 29 -5.99 -32.64 -59.09
C ILE A 29 -6.61 -32.59 -57.68
N ALA A 30 -7.76 -33.24 -57.49
CA ALA A 30 -8.42 -33.31 -56.19
C ALA A 30 -7.58 -34.06 -55.14
N ALA A 31 -6.88 -35.12 -55.56
CA ALA A 31 -5.98 -35.86 -54.68
C ALA A 31 -4.76 -35.03 -54.26
N GLU A 32 -4.24 -34.19 -55.15
CA GLU A 32 -3.08 -33.32 -54.85
C GLU A 32 -3.46 -32.07 -54.03
N LEU A 33 -4.72 -31.64 -54.06
CA LEU A 33 -5.19 -30.47 -53.31
C LEU A 33 -5.38 -30.75 -51.81
N ASN A 34 -5.52 -32.02 -51.40
CA ASN A 34 -5.73 -32.41 -50.00
C ASN A 34 -4.45 -32.46 -49.15
N LYS A 35 -3.38 -31.78 -49.54
CA LYS A 35 -2.10 -31.86 -48.83
C LYS A 35 -1.93 -30.79 -47.75
N GLU A 36 -2.19 -31.26 -46.52
CA GLU A 36 -1.69 -30.84 -45.21
C GLU A 36 -2.05 -29.42 -44.72
N GLU A 37 -3.11 -29.37 -43.89
CA GLU A 37 -3.32 -28.26 -42.97
C GLU A 37 -2.10 -28.09 -42.04
N PRO A 38 -1.61 -26.85 -41.81
CA PRO A 38 -0.46 -26.63 -40.95
C PRO A 38 -0.78 -27.13 -39.54
N LYS A 39 0.05 -28.05 -39.02
CA LYS A 39 -0.04 -28.54 -37.64
C LYS A 39 0.28 -27.40 -36.66
N VAL A 40 -0.74 -26.64 -36.28
CA VAL A 40 -0.63 -25.67 -35.18
C VAL A 40 -0.53 -26.44 -33.86
N ILE A 41 0.60 -26.32 -33.19
CA ILE A 41 0.78 -26.89 -31.85
C ILE A 41 0.31 -25.84 -30.85
N PRO A 42 -0.83 -26.03 -30.15
CA PRO A 42 -1.32 -25.04 -29.20
C PRO A 42 -0.38 -24.98 -27.98
N LEU A 43 0.38 -23.89 -27.83
CA LEU A 43 1.33 -23.70 -26.72
C LEU A 43 0.68 -23.87 -25.34
N TRP A 44 -0.59 -23.49 -25.20
CA TRP A 44 -1.37 -23.61 -23.95
C TRP A 44 -1.67 -25.05 -23.51
N ARG A 45 -1.54 -26.04 -24.41
CA ARG A 45 -1.69 -27.46 -24.06
C ARG A 45 -0.41 -28.09 -23.54
N ARG A 46 0.72 -27.37 -23.54
CA ARG A 46 1.98 -27.89 -23.00
C ARG A 46 1.96 -27.88 -21.47
N PRO A 47 2.30 -29.00 -20.80
CA PRO A 47 2.28 -29.10 -19.34
C PRO A 47 3.22 -28.08 -18.67
N MET A 48 4.36 -27.76 -19.31
CA MET A 48 5.31 -26.76 -18.82
C MET A 48 4.69 -25.35 -18.70
N VAL A 49 3.79 -24.97 -19.61
CA VAL A 49 3.12 -23.65 -19.57
C VAL A 49 2.15 -23.59 -18.39
N ARG A 50 1.47 -24.71 -18.08
CA ARG A 50 0.57 -24.81 -16.92
C ARG A 50 1.35 -24.72 -15.60
N ILE A 51 2.49 -25.40 -15.51
CA ILE A 51 3.37 -25.37 -14.33
C ILE A 51 3.93 -23.95 -14.12
N ALA A 52 4.41 -23.29 -15.18
CA ALA A 52 4.90 -21.93 -15.10
C ALA A 52 3.79 -20.95 -14.63
N ALA A 53 2.57 -21.09 -15.15
CA ALA A 53 1.43 -20.28 -14.73
C ALA A 53 1.07 -20.50 -13.25
N SER A 54 1.10 -21.75 -12.75
CA SER A 54 0.83 -22.01 -11.33
C SER A 54 1.91 -21.45 -10.41
N VAL A 55 3.18 -21.49 -10.80
CA VAL A 55 4.27 -20.89 -10.01
C VAL A 55 4.12 -19.37 -9.96
N LEU A 56 3.84 -18.72 -11.10
CA LEU A 56 3.61 -17.28 -11.15
C LEU A 56 2.40 -16.86 -10.31
N LEU A 57 1.32 -17.63 -10.33
CA LEU A 57 0.15 -17.35 -9.47
C LEU A 57 0.48 -17.50 -7.99
N LEU A 58 1.21 -18.55 -7.60
CA LEU A 58 1.60 -18.74 -6.20
C LEU A 58 2.50 -17.60 -5.72
N VAL A 59 3.54 -17.25 -6.47
CA VAL A 59 4.43 -16.13 -6.14
C VAL A 59 3.66 -14.81 -6.13
N GLY A 60 2.81 -14.58 -7.13
CA GLY A 60 1.99 -13.37 -7.20
C GLY A 60 1.04 -13.23 -6.00
N LEU A 61 0.34 -14.31 -5.63
CA LEU A 61 -0.56 -14.31 -4.49
C LEU A 61 0.19 -14.16 -3.16
N THR A 62 1.31 -14.85 -2.97
CA THR A 62 2.11 -14.71 -1.74
C THR A 62 2.72 -13.31 -1.62
N SER A 63 3.26 -12.76 -2.70
CA SER A 63 3.75 -11.37 -2.73
C SER A 63 2.63 -10.35 -2.51
N PHE A 64 1.44 -10.59 -3.06
CA PHE A 64 0.27 -9.72 -2.88
C PHE A 64 -0.23 -9.72 -1.43
N VAL A 65 -0.36 -10.89 -0.80
CA VAL A 65 -0.73 -11.03 0.62
C VAL A 65 0.31 -10.36 1.53
N TRP A 66 1.60 -10.49 1.20
CA TRP A 66 2.67 -9.85 1.97
C TRP A 66 2.66 -8.33 1.83
N LEU A 67 2.44 -7.80 0.61
CA LEU A 67 2.33 -6.36 0.35
C LEU A 67 1.08 -5.72 1.00
N MET A 68 -0.04 -6.45 1.06
CA MET A 68 -1.24 -5.98 1.74
C MET A 68 -1.15 -6.00 3.28
N GLY A 69 -0.05 -6.48 3.86
CA GLY A 69 0.11 -6.53 5.32
C GLY A 69 -0.82 -7.51 6.02
N LEU A 70 -1.60 -8.32 5.29
CA LEU A 70 -2.56 -9.29 5.83
C LEU A 70 -1.89 -10.44 6.60
N GLY A 71 -0.55 -10.57 6.49
CA GLY A 71 0.26 -11.52 7.27
C GLY A 71 0.90 -10.91 8.53
N GLN A 72 0.80 -9.61 8.74
CA GLN A 72 1.14 -8.99 10.02
C GLN A 72 -0.09 -9.11 10.92
N GLY A 73 -0.20 -10.24 11.61
CA GLY A 73 -1.05 -10.34 12.78
C GLY A 73 -0.53 -9.37 13.84
N ALA A 74 -0.91 -8.11 13.73
CA ALA A 74 -1.04 -7.29 14.91
C ALA A 74 -2.19 -7.94 15.66
N ASP A 75 -1.88 -8.73 16.68
CA ASP A 75 -2.82 -8.96 17.77
C ASP A 75 -3.19 -7.56 18.27
N HIS A 76 -4.23 -6.96 17.73
CA HIS A 76 -4.75 -5.70 18.22
C HIS A 76 -5.51 -6.08 19.48
N ASN A 77 -5.00 -5.70 20.65
CA ASN A 77 -5.81 -5.74 21.86
C ASN A 77 -6.80 -4.56 21.79
N PRO A 78 -8.08 -4.80 21.46
CA PRO A 78 -9.04 -3.72 21.24
C PRO A 78 -9.25 -2.89 22.52
N TYR A 79 -9.13 -3.50 23.70
CA TYR A 79 -9.28 -2.81 24.98
C TYR A 79 -8.19 -1.78 25.22
N ALA A 80 -6.92 -2.13 24.98
CA ALA A 80 -5.81 -1.19 25.13
C ALA A 80 -5.90 0.00 24.15
N SER A 81 -6.47 -0.22 22.95
CA SER A 81 -6.71 0.87 22.00
C SER A 81 -7.85 1.81 22.43
N GLU A 82 -8.88 1.26 23.10
CA GLU A 82 -10.00 2.03 23.65
C GLU A 82 -9.53 2.87 24.84
N GLU A 83 -8.80 2.27 25.78
CA GLU A 83 -8.25 2.97 26.96
C GLU A 83 -7.28 4.10 26.55
N LEU A 84 -6.41 3.86 25.56
CA LEU A 84 -5.54 4.91 25.03
C LEU A 84 -6.35 6.08 24.44
N MET A 85 -7.41 5.78 23.69
CA MET A 85 -8.28 6.79 23.11
C MET A 85 -8.97 7.63 24.19
N GLU A 86 -9.47 7.00 25.26
CA GLU A 86 -10.07 7.72 26.40
C GLU A 86 -9.07 8.63 27.10
N ILE A 87 -7.84 8.16 27.33
CA ILE A 87 -6.76 8.94 27.92
C ILE A 87 -6.43 10.15 27.04
N ASP A 88 -6.23 9.94 25.73
CA ASP A 88 -5.94 11.03 24.80
C ASP A 88 -7.06 12.06 24.77
N MET A 89 -8.33 11.62 24.74
CA MET A 89 -9.49 12.52 24.82
C MET A 89 -9.50 13.36 26.11
N TYR A 90 -9.04 12.81 27.23
CA TYR A 90 -9.05 13.52 28.51
C TYR A 90 -7.89 14.53 28.63
N TYR A 91 -6.67 14.16 28.21
CA TYR A 91 -5.47 14.95 28.48
C TYR A 91 -4.98 15.82 27.32
N GLN A 92 -5.18 15.40 26.07
CA GLN A 92 -4.56 16.06 24.92
C GLN A 92 -5.02 17.52 24.77
N ASP A 93 -6.32 17.77 24.88
CA ASP A 93 -6.88 19.12 24.77
C ASP A 93 -6.41 20.03 25.91
N LEU A 94 -6.34 19.49 27.13
CA LEU A 94 -5.87 20.20 28.31
C LEU A 94 -4.41 20.66 28.14
N VAL A 95 -3.53 19.74 27.74
CA VAL A 95 -2.11 20.03 27.53
C VAL A 95 -1.92 21.01 26.37
N SER A 96 -2.60 20.79 25.23
CA SER A 96 -2.50 21.67 24.06
C SER A 96 -2.92 23.10 24.39
N TYR A 97 -4.03 23.26 25.09
CA TYR A 97 -4.51 24.56 25.55
C TYR A 97 -3.50 25.25 26.47
N GLN A 98 -2.98 24.53 27.46
CA GLN A 98 -2.01 25.08 28.40
C GLN A 98 -0.68 25.48 27.75
N VAL A 99 -0.18 24.69 26.79
CA VAL A 99 1.00 25.06 25.99
C VAL A 99 0.76 26.36 25.23
N GLN A 100 -0.43 26.57 24.67
CA GLN A 100 -0.77 27.83 24.02
C GLN A 100 -0.79 29.01 24.99
N LEU A 101 -1.27 28.83 26.23
CA LEU A 101 -1.21 29.87 27.26
C LEU A 101 0.24 30.28 27.54
N VAL A 102 1.17 29.33 27.62
CA VAL A 102 2.59 29.62 27.83
C VAL A 102 3.18 30.38 26.63
N LYS A 103 2.96 29.90 25.40
CA LYS A 103 3.44 30.53 24.16
C LYS A 103 2.99 32.00 24.06
N ASN A 104 1.73 32.25 24.38
CA ASN A 104 1.11 33.56 24.24
C ASN A 104 1.28 34.47 25.46
N ASN A 105 1.95 34.02 26.53
CA ASN A 105 2.09 34.82 27.74
C ASN A 105 3.13 35.94 27.52
N PRO A 106 2.75 37.22 27.63
CA PRO A 106 3.67 38.35 27.45
C PRO A 106 4.63 38.54 28.64
N SER A 107 4.36 37.89 29.79
CA SER A 107 5.18 38.00 30.99
C SER A 107 6.40 37.09 30.97
N LEU A 108 6.48 36.14 30.02
CA LEU A 108 7.61 35.23 29.85
C LEU A 108 8.57 35.78 28.81
N SER A 109 9.88 35.69 29.10
CA SER A 109 10.91 35.92 28.10
C SER A 109 10.86 34.85 27.01
N GLU A 110 11.31 35.20 25.80
CA GLU A 110 11.38 34.23 24.71
C GLU A 110 12.33 33.06 25.01
N GLU A 111 13.39 33.30 25.81
CA GLU A 111 14.30 32.25 26.28
C GLU A 111 13.59 31.24 27.19
N ASN A 112 12.84 31.71 28.19
CA ASN A 112 12.10 30.83 29.10
C ASN A 112 10.99 30.06 28.38
N LYS A 113 10.35 30.68 27.36
CA LYS A 113 9.39 29.99 26.50
C LYS A 113 10.08 28.88 25.69
N ALA A 114 11.22 29.17 25.07
CA ALA A 114 11.95 28.21 24.28
C ALA A 114 12.43 27.02 25.14
N GLU A 115 12.95 27.29 26.33
CA GLU A 115 13.35 26.25 27.29
C GLU A 115 12.16 25.37 27.68
N PHE A 116 11.06 25.96 28.14
CA PHE A 116 9.83 25.22 28.45
C PHE A 116 9.36 24.34 27.28
N LEU A 117 9.32 24.90 26.07
CA LEU A 117 8.86 24.16 24.89
C LEU A 117 9.80 23.02 24.52
N SER A 118 11.11 23.15 24.73
CA SER A 118 12.04 22.05 24.49
C SER A 118 11.75 20.83 25.37
N PHE A 119 11.42 21.04 26.65
CA PHE A 119 11.00 19.94 27.53
C PHE A 119 9.66 19.33 27.12
N MET A 120 8.73 20.13 26.60
CA MET A 120 7.48 19.61 26.04
C MET A 120 7.73 18.73 24.81
N ASP A 121 8.62 19.16 23.92
CA ASP A 121 9.00 18.40 22.72
C ASP A 121 9.67 17.04 23.09
N GLU A 122 10.47 17.00 24.16
CA GLU A 122 11.03 15.75 24.69
C GLU A 122 9.92 14.80 25.20
N LEU A 123 8.94 15.33 25.93
CA LEU A 123 7.80 14.55 26.42
C LEU A 123 6.88 14.09 25.26
N ASP A 124 6.79 14.87 24.17
CA ASP A 124 6.12 14.48 22.92
C ASP A 124 6.81 13.30 22.24
N ALA A 125 8.14 13.37 22.13
CA ALA A 125 8.92 12.28 21.58
C ALA A 125 8.80 10.99 22.41
N GLU A 126 8.82 11.09 23.76
CA GLU A 126 8.60 9.94 24.66
C GLU A 126 7.21 9.32 24.45
N TYR A 127 6.16 10.14 24.37
CA TYR A 127 4.79 9.66 24.10
C TYR A 127 4.67 8.91 22.76
N ASP A 128 5.30 9.44 21.69
CA ASP A 128 5.28 8.79 20.37
C ASP A 128 5.98 7.42 20.38
N VAL A 129 6.99 7.24 21.23
CA VAL A 129 7.63 5.94 21.45
C VAL A 129 6.67 4.99 22.17
N LEU A 130 6.05 5.43 23.27
CA LEU A 130 5.09 4.64 24.04
C LEU A 130 3.91 4.17 23.18
N LYS A 131 3.38 5.04 22.31
CA LYS A 131 2.30 4.67 21.37
C LYS A 131 2.72 3.58 20.38
N LYS A 132 3.98 3.57 19.91
CA LYS A 132 4.51 2.50 19.06
C LYS A 132 4.73 1.21 19.84
N GLU A 133 5.09 1.30 21.12
CA GLU A 133 5.22 0.14 22.01
C GLU A 133 3.87 -0.51 22.28
N MET A 134 2.82 0.29 22.50
CA MET A 134 1.44 -0.18 22.64
C MET A 134 0.98 -1.07 21.48
N GLN A 135 1.37 -0.71 20.25
CA GLN A 135 1.02 -1.47 19.04
C GLN A 135 1.71 -2.84 18.96
N LYS A 136 2.79 -3.05 19.72
CA LYS A 136 3.56 -4.31 19.74
C LYS A 136 3.02 -5.32 20.76
N ASN A 137 1.94 -4.98 21.47
CA ASN A 137 1.25 -5.87 22.42
C ASN A 137 2.13 -6.44 23.55
N LEU A 138 3.19 -5.69 23.92
CA LEU A 138 4.06 -6.02 25.05
C LEU A 138 3.53 -5.28 26.28
N ASP A 139 2.94 -6.02 27.22
CA ASP A 139 2.45 -5.52 28.52
C ASP A 139 1.74 -4.15 28.46
N ASN A 140 0.63 -4.08 27.72
CA ASN A 140 -0.07 -2.82 27.43
C ASN A 140 -0.49 -2.05 28.69
N GLU A 141 -0.71 -2.72 29.83
CA GLU A 141 -1.06 -2.06 31.09
C GLU A 141 0.09 -1.18 31.58
N GLN A 142 1.34 -1.67 31.53
CA GLN A 142 2.52 -0.88 31.87
C GLN A 142 2.73 0.29 30.88
N VAL A 143 2.47 0.05 29.59
CA VAL A 143 2.60 1.11 28.58
C VAL A 143 1.54 2.19 28.79
N LEU A 144 0.29 1.82 29.13
CA LEU A 144 -0.77 2.78 29.47
C LEU A 144 -0.40 3.60 30.71
N GLU A 145 0.13 2.97 31.75
CA GLU A 145 0.62 3.66 32.95
C GLU A 145 1.72 4.68 32.60
N ALA A 146 2.66 4.29 31.74
CA ALA A 146 3.71 5.18 31.26
C ALA A 146 3.16 6.38 30.46
N ILE A 147 2.13 6.16 29.63
CA ILE A 147 1.46 7.23 28.88
C ILE A 147 0.77 8.21 29.83
N VAL A 148 0.03 7.71 30.81
CA VAL A 148 -0.58 8.56 31.86
C VAL A 148 0.50 9.31 32.64
N GLY A 149 1.62 8.65 32.95
CA GLY A 149 2.77 9.26 33.59
C GLY A 149 3.37 10.40 32.77
N ASN A 150 3.51 10.22 31.46
CA ASN A 150 3.99 11.27 30.55
C ASN A 150 3.06 12.49 30.56
N TYR A 151 1.73 12.29 30.47
CA TYR A 151 0.77 13.40 30.60
C TYR A 151 0.86 14.12 31.95
N LYS A 152 1.03 13.38 33.06
CA LYS A 152 1.22 13.97 34.40
C LYS A 152 2.47 14.85 34.47
N LYS A 153 3.60 14.40 33.91
CA LYS A 153 4.84 15.21 33.85
C LYS A 153 4.62 16.52 33.10
N ARG A 154 3.91 16.49 31.97
CA ARG A 154 3.58 17.70 31.19
C ARG A 154 2.78 18.69 32.02
N ILE A 155 1.74 18.21 32.69
CA ILE A 155 0.90 19.03 33.56
C ILE A 155 1.72 19.64 34.71
N GLU A 156 2.55 18.83 35.37
CA GLU A 156 3.42 19.31 36.46
C GLU A 156 4.38 20.40 35.99
N LEU A 157 4.96 20.25 34.80
CA LEU A 157 5.86 21.23 34.20
C LEU A 157 5.14 22.56 33.95
N ILE A 158 3.91 22.50 33.42
CA ILE A 158 3.04 23.66 33.22
C ILE A 158 2.70 24.33 34.56
N GLU A 159 2.27 23.56 35.56
CA GLU A 159 1.91 24.07 36.88
C GLU A 159 3.09 24.78 37.55
N ASN A 160 4.28 24.19 37.46
CA ASN A 160 5.49 24.77 38.02
C ASN A 160 5.84 26.11 37.36
N LEU A 161 5.73 26.21 36.03
CA LEU A 161 5.96 27.46 35.32
C LEU A 161 4.93 28.54 35.73
N LEU A 162 3.65 28.18 35.82
CA LEU A 162 2.60 29.10 36.23
C LEU A 162 2.75 29.56 37.70
N ARG A 163 3.23 28.68 38.59
CA ARG A 163 3.55 29.04 39.98
C ARG A 163 4.67 30.06 40.05
N GLN A 164 5.78 29.83 39.34
CA GLN A 164 6.90 30.79 39.28
C GLN A 164 6.46 32.16 38.76
N LEU A 165 5.56 32.19 37.77
CA LEU A 165 4.97 33.42 37.24
C LEU A 165 4.05 34.16 38.23
N ASN A 166 3.38 33.43 39.12
CA ASN A 166 2.52 34.03 40.14
C ASN A 166 3.30 34.49 41.37
N ASP A 167 4.32 33.73 41.79
CA ASP A 167 5.17 34.09 42.93
C ASP A 167 6.07 35.29 42.61
N SER A 168 6.54 35.42 41.37
CA SER A 168 7.26 36.61 40.89
C SER A 168 6.41 37.89 40.81
N LYS A 169 5.07 37.78 40.95
CA LYS A 169 4.14 38.92 40.97
C LYS A 169 3.79 39.42 42.38
N LYS A 170 4.20 38.73 43.45
CA LYS A 170 3.99 39.25 44.82
C LYS A 170 4.98 40.39 45.07
N PRO A 171 4.51 41.60 45.43
CA PRO A 171 5.41 42.69 45.81
C PRO A 171 6.08 42.35 47.14
N ASP A 172 7.40 42.55 47.22
CA ASP A 172 8.16 42.64 48.47
C ASP A 172 7.67 43.88 49.24
N ASP A 173 6.55 43.75 49.96
CA ASP A 173 6.16 44.70 51.01
C ASP A 173 6.88 44.31 52.32
N ASP A 174 8.22 44.34 52.31
CA ASP A 174 9.03 44.44 53.53
C ASP A 174 9.50 45.90 53.68
N TYR A 175 8.53 46.77 53.97
CA TYR A 175 8.85 48.08 54.55
C TYR A 175 9.21 47.87 56.01
N GLY A 176 10.52 47.88 56.27
CA GLY A 176 11.08 47.87 57.60
C GLY A 176 10.48 48.96 58.49
N TYR A 177 10.10 48.56 59.70
CA TYR A 177 9.97 49.47 60.83
C TYR A 177 11.02 49.09 61.87
N THR A 178 12.06 49.93 61.95
CA THR A 178 12.87 50.09 63.15
C THR A 178 12.05 50.80 64.22
N LEU A 179 12.01 50.25 65.43
CA LEU A 179 11.74 50.99 66.67
C LEU A 179 13.00 51.00 67.53
#